data_AF-A0A447UNT7-F1
#
_entry.id   AF-A0A447UNT7-F1
#
_cell.length_a   1.000
_cell.length_b   1.000
_cell.length_c   1.000
_cell.angle_alpha   90.00
_cell.angle_beta   90.00
_cell.angle_gamma   90.00
#
_symmetry.space_group_name_H-M   'P 1'
#
loop_
_entity.id
_entity.type
_entity.pdbx_description
1 polymer ?
#
loop_
_entity_poly.entity_id
_entity_poly.type
_entity_poly.pdbx_seq_one_letter_code
_entity_poly.pdbx_strand_id
1 'polypeptide(L)'
;MGIADVVTRGNGGANSGYGIYAGKDPGDLFGSAAGVADVTINGTAKITTSGSNAHGVYAGRKGEINLNNTDITTTGNGANGIYAYANSDFSRVNLGGNTTIKATGNNAYAMYAYQSKGLIRSWDAATDTASSGIYDIEGNLYARSSGIIDLTMDDGSQFVGIANSSQLENTTSLRATINLNMNGANSEWTMTGNSVVSTLTLNQATLRYSADGVSRDDESTFKTLTVVGNYTGTDALLVLNTVLEGDDSFTDKLIVKGDTSGNTNVGINNIGGVGDLALNGIEIVDVEGVSDGTFTKAGRIVAGGYDL
;
A
#
# COMPACT_ATOMS: atom_id res chain seq x y z
N MET A 1 27.96 13.25 -2.20
CA MET A 1 26.92 14.05 -2.88
C MET A 1 26.07 14.70 -1.80
N GLY A 2 25.61 15.95 -1.98
CA GLY A 2 24.82 16.65 -0.97
C GLY A 2 23.39 16.10 -0.89
N ILE A 3 22.79 16.17 0.29
CA ILE A 3 21.36 15.90 0.51
C ILE A 3 20.61 17.22 0.34
N ALA A 4 19.57 17.26 -0.48
CA ALA A 4 18.66 18.40 -0.51
C ALA A 4 17.69 18.28 0.68
N ASP A 5 17.62 19.29 1.54
CA ASP A 5 16.70 19.32 2.70
C ASP A 5 15.61 20.37 2.46
N VAL A 6 14.36 19.92 2.35
CA VAL A 6 13.19 20.75 2.09
C VAL A 6 12.26 20.67 3.30
N VAL A 7 12.07 21.82 3.97
CA VAL A 7 11.18 21.90 5.14
C VAL A 7 10.11 22.95 4.90
N THR A 8 8.85 22.56 4.94
CA THR A 8 7.71 23.48 4.88
C THR A 8 6.86 23.39 6.15
N ARG A 9 6.38 24.53 6.63
CA ARG A 9 5.58 24.64 7.84
C ARG A 9 4.36 25.52 7.60
N GLY A 10 3.22 25.10 8.13
CA GLY A 10 1.94 25.78 7.96
C GLY A 10 0.95 24.96 7.15
N ASN A 11 -0.33 25.36 7.19
CA ASN A 11 -1.36 24.64 6.46
C ASN A 11 -1.14 24.74 4.96
N GLY A 12 -1.34 23.61 4.28
CA GLY A 12 -1.51 23.55 2.85
C GLY A 12 -2.94 23.84 2.40
N GLY A 13 -3.09 23.91 1.10
CA GLY A 13 -4.34 24.17 0.38
C GLY A 13 -4.02 24.10 -1.11
N ALA A 14 -5.01 24.28 -1.99
CA ALA A 14 -4.85 24.05 -3.43
C ALA A 14 -3.57 24.65 -4.05
N ASN A 15 -3.11 25.81 -3.57
CA ASN A 15 -1.93 26.50 -4.11
C ASN A 15 -0.81 26.72 -3.07
N SER A 16 -0.79 26.01 -1.94
CA SER A 16 0.17 26.29 -0.86
C SER A 16 0.50 25.06 -0.01
N GLY A 17 1.66 25.09 0.66
CA GLY A 17 2.03 24.13 1.72
C GLY A 17 2.59 22.79 1.25
N TYR A 18 3.16 22.74 0.04
CA TYR A 18 3.77 21.53 -0.53
C TYR A 18 5.29 21.56 -0.37
N GLY A 19 5.91 20.41 -0.12
CA GLY A 19 7.38 20.28 -0.17
C GLY A 19 7.90 20.39 -1.61
N ILE A 20 7.37 19.55 -2.49
CA ILE A 20 7.58 19.60 -3.94
C ILE A 20 6.22 19.67 -4.64
N TYR A 21 6.09 20.57 -5.61
CA TYR A 21 4.90 20.69 -6.45
C TYR A 21 5.27 20.78 -7.93
N ALA A 22 4.61 19.99 -8.75
CA ALA A 22 4.64 20.11 -10.20
C ALA A 22 3.22 20.02 -10.75
N GLY A 23 2.81 20.97 -11.57
CA GLY A 23 1.50 20.96 -12.22
C GLY A 23 1.09 22.34 -12.71
N LYS A 24 -0.07 22.40 -13.38
CA LYS A 24 -0.75 23.66 -13.68
C LYS A 24 -1.23 24.30 -12.39
N ASP A 25 -0.91 25.58 -12.21
CA ASP A 25 -1.44 26.40 -11.11
C ASP A 25 -2.97 26.16 -10.96
N PRO A 26 -3.42 25.60 -9.82
CA PRO A 26 -4.84 25.32 -9.61
C PRO A 26 -5.71 26.58 -9.54
N GLY A 27 -5.11 27.78 -9.47
CA GLY A 27 -5.79 29.07 -9.59
C GLY A 27 -6.08 29.53 -11.03
N ASP A 28 -5.43 28.96 -12.04
CA ASP A 28 -5.68 29.30 -13.44
C ASP A 28 -6.84 28.46 -14.01
N LEU A 29 -8.06 28.98 -13.87
CA LEU A 29 -9.29 28.31 -14.33
C LEU A 29 -9.50 28.37 -15.85
N PHE A 30 -8.76 29.20 -16.59
CA PHE A 30 -9.11 29.57 -17.97
C PHE A 30 -7.97 29.48 -19.00
N GLY A 31 -6.71 29.31 -18.59
CA GLY A 31 -5.59 29.10 -19.50
C GLY A 31 -5.46 27.64 -20.00
N SER A 32 -5.07 27.45 -21.26
CA SER A 32 -4.52 26.15 -21.69
C SER A 32 -3.07 26.05 -21.20
N ALA A 33 -2.74 25.02 -20.43
CA ALA A 33 -1.37 24.81 -20.01
C ALA A 33 -0.49 24.53 -21.25
N ALA A 34 0.51 25.38 -21.50
CA ALA A 34 1.35 25.32 -22.70
C ALA A 34 2.35 24.15 -22.70
N GLY A 35 2.68 23.57 -21.53
CA GLY A 35 3.69 22.51 -21.40
C GLY A 35 3.50 21.62 -20.16
N VAL A 36 4.45 20.71 -19.95
CA VAL A 36 4.58 19.84 -18.78
C VAL A 36 5.34 20.58 -17.68
N ALA A 37 4.89 20.47 -16.44
CA ALA A 37 5.67 20.89 -15.28
C ALA A 37 6.43 19.66 -14.78
N ASP A 38 7.75 19.65 -14.95
CA ASP A 38 8.61 18.55 -14.52
C ASP A 38 9.47 18.97 -13.31
N VAL A 39 9.59 18.09 -12.32
CA VAL A 39 10.58 18.20 -11.26
C VAL A 39 11.31 16.86 -11.13
N THR A 40 12.64 16.89 -11.25
CA THR A 40 13.47 15.70 -11.12
C THR A 40 14.46 15.84 -9.96
N ILE A 41 14.43 14.89 -9.03
CA ILE A 41 15.35 14.76 -7.89
C ILE A 41 16.29 13.58 -8.13
N ASN A 42 17.43 13.86 -8.76
CA ASN A 42 18.42 12.83 -9.13
C ASN A 42 19.24 12.30 -7.94
N GLY A 43 19.37 13.09 -6.88
CA GLY A 43 20.13 12.74 -5.68
C GLY A 43 19.26 12.23 -4.53
N THR A 44 19.77 12.38 -3.30
CA THR A 44 18.98 12.15 -2.09
C THR A 44 18.29 13.44 -1.68
N ALA A 45 16.98 13.40 -1.43
CA ALA A 45 16.26 14.50 -0.80
C ALA A 45 15.57 14.06 0.48
N LYS A 46 15.59 14.94 1.48
CA LYS A 46 14.77 14.86 2.67
C LYS A 46 13.68 15.94 2.59
N ILE A 47 12.44 15.55 2.78
CA ILE A 47 11.27 16.41 2.68
C ILE A 47 10.50 16.29 3.98
N THR A 48 10.31 17.40 4.67
CA THR A 48 9.50 17.46 5.90
C THR A 48 8.43 18.53 5.78
N THR A 49 7.17 18.15 5.82
CA THR A 49 6.04 19.08 5.75
C THR A 49 5.13 18.93 6.95
N SER A 50 4.62 20.06 7.47
CA SER A 50 3.75 20.04 8.65
C SER A 50 2.62 21.07 8.55
N GLY A 51 1.39 20.62 8.77
CA GLY A 51 0.16 21.42 8.70
C GLY A 51 -0.97 20.66 8.02
N SER A 52 -2.21 21.13 8.13
CA SER A 52 -3.35 20.50 7.44
C SER A 52 -3.17 20.59 5.93
N ASN A 53 -3.37 19.50 5.18
CA ASN A 53 -3.14 19.36 3.74
C ASN A 53 -1.72 19.72 3.26
N ALA A 54 -0.73 19.70 4.16
CA ALA A 54 0.65 20.01 3.80
C ALA A 54 1.33 18.77 3.17
N HIS A 55 1.15 18.56 1.86
CA HIS A 55 1.70 17.39 1.17
C HIS A 55 3.22 17.44 1.01
N GLY A 56 3.89 16.29 1.13
CA GLY A 56 5.32 16.17 0.87
C GLY A 56 5.63 16.43 -0.61
N VAL A 57 5.08 15.57 -1.46
CA VAL A 57 5.18 15.64 -2.92
C VAL A 57 3.78 15.70 -3.51
N TYR A 58 3.54 16.68 -4.37
CA TYR A 58 2.25 16.85 -5.03
C TYR A 58 2.41 17.04 -6.55
N ALA A 59 1.97 16.05 -7.32
CA ALA A 59 1.80 16.18 -8.76
C ALA A 59 0.34 16.58 -9.07
N GLY A 60 0.16 17.76 -9.66
CA GLY A 60 -1.10 18.23 -10.20
C GLY A 60 -1.24 17.95 -11.70
N ARG A 61 -2.28 18.49 -12.32
CA ARG A 61 -2.53 18.41 -13.77
C ARG A 61 -1.30 18.82 -14.59
N LYS A 62 -0.84 17.96 -15.52
CA LYS A 62 0.42 18.05 -16.30
C LYS A 62 1.70 18.08 -15.45
N GLY A 63 1.63 17.65 -14.19
CA GLY A 63 2.77 17.49 -13.31
C GLY A 63 3.42 16.12 -13.51
N GLU A 64 4.74 16.13 -13.68
CA GLU A 64 5.59 14.95 -13.61
C GLU A 64 6.65 15.20 -12.54
N ILE A 65 6.78 14.27 -11.60
CA ILE A 65 7.78 14.35 -10.53
C ILE A 65 8.56 13.04 -10.52
N ASN A 66 9.86 13.13 -10.78
CA ASN A 66 10.78 11.99 -10.79
C ASN A 66 11.61 12.02 -9.51
N LEU A 67 11.39 11.06 -8.61
CA LEU A 67 12.10 10.91 -7.35
C LEU A 67 13.08 9.74 -7.46
N ASN A 68 14.34 9.95 -7.09
CA ASN A 68 15.31 8.87 -6.96
C ASN A 68 15.35 8.37 -5.51
N ASN A 69 16.21 8.97 -4.67
CA ASN A 69 16.29 8.60 -3.25
C ASN A 69 15.60 9.66 -2.40
N THR A 70 14.51 9.33 -1.73
CA THR A 70 13.74 10.32 -0.96
C THR A 70 13.32 9.83 0.42
N ASP A 71 13.48 10.69 1.42
CA ASP A 71 12.94 10.54 2.78
C ASP A 71 11.86 11.61 2.99
N ILE A 72 10.60 11.19 3.08
CA ILE A 72 9.43 12.06 3.16
C ILE A 72 8.76 11.88 4.51
N THR A 73 8.68 12.94 5.30
CA THR A 73 7.89 12.97 6.53
C THR A 73 6.82 14.05 6.43
N THR A 74 5.56 13.67 6.64
CA THR A 74 4.42 14.60 6.64
C THR A 74 3.60 14.48 7.92
N THR A 75 3.19 15.62 8.47
CA THR A 75 2.36 15.67 9.68
C THR A 75 1.21 16.65 9.53
N GLY A 76 -0.02 16.19 9.73
CA GLY A 76 -1.22 17.03 9.74
C GLY A 76 -2.43 16.35 9.12
N ASN A 77 -3.62 16.91 9.37
CA ASN A 77 -4.86 16.39 8.79
C ASN A 77 -4.83 16.50 7.26
N GLY A 78 -5.02 15.40 6.53
CA GLY A 78 -4.93 15.35 5.07
C GLY A 78 -3.51 15.52 4.50
N ALA A 79 -2.47 15.50 5.34
CA ALA A 79 -1.09 15.75 4.90
C ALA A 79 -0.45 14.51 4.27
N ASN A 80 -0.77 14.24 3.01
CA ASN A 80 -0.23 13.08 2.28
C ASN A 80 1.28 13.16 2.04
N GLY A 81 1.98 12.02 2.10
CA GLY A 81 3.39 11.90 1.72
C GLY A 81 3.57 12.23 0.24
N ILE A 82 2.97 11.41 -0.62
CA ILE A 82 2.90 11.60 -2.06
C ILE A 82 1.44 11.71 -2.49
N TYR A 83 1.11 12.74 -3.26
CA TYR A 83 -0.22 12.96 -3.81
C TYR A 83 -0.14 13.17 -5.33
N ALA A 84 -0.85 12.36 -6.10
CA ALA A 84 -1.02 12.52 -7.54
C ALA A 84 -2.50 12.75 -7.86
N TYR A 85 -2.82 13.92 -8.42
CA TYR A 85 -4.19 14.29 -8.75
C TYR A 85 -4.32 14.94 -10.12
N ALA A 86 -5.11 14.30 -10.99
CA ALA A 86 -5.62 14.92 -12.21
C ALA A 86 -6.80 14.13 -12.83
N ASN A 87 -7.74 14.84 -13.45
CA ASN A 87 -8.97 14.28 -14.04
C ASN A 87 -9.03 14.33 -15.58
N SER A 88 -8.05 14.95 -16.25
CA SER A 88 -8.08 15.22 -17.69
C SER A 88 -6.71 15.03 -18.34
N ASP A 89 -5.72 15.83 -17.92
CA ASP A 89 -4.30 15.59 -18.24
C ASP A 89 -3.65 14.66 -17.21
N PHE A 90 -2.47 14.13 -17.52
CA PHE A 90 -1.71 13.29 -16.59
C PHE A 90 -1.26 14.04 -15.32
N SER A 91 -1.10 13.30 -14.23
CA SER A 91 -0.36 13.67 -13.03
C SER A 91 0.43 12.45 -12.60
N ARG A 92 1.76 12.55 -12.54
CA ARG A 92 2.64 11.40 -12.33
C ARG A 92 3.68 11.68 -11.26
N VAL A 93 3.84 10.72 -10.37
CA VAL A 93 5.01 10.61 -9.50
C VAL A 93 5.71 9.29 -9.79
N ASN A 94 6.95 9.39 -10.26
CA ASN A 94 7.80 8.28 -10.62
C ASN A 94 8.83 8.05 -9.52
N LEU A 95 8.90 6.84 -8.98
CA LEU A 95 9.84 6.42 -7.93
C LEU A 95 10.93 5.54 -8.55
N GLY A 96 12.09 6.13 -8.84
CA GLY A 96 13.22 5.45 -9.47
C GLY A 96 14.37 5.07 -8.56
N GLY A 97 14.21 5.22 -7.25
CA GLY A 97 15.15 4.73 -6.26
C GLY A 97 14.47 4.53 -4.92
N ASN A 98 15.28 4.47 -3.85
CA ASN A 98 14.78 4.11 -2.53
C ASN A 98 13.92 5.24 -1.95
N THR A 99 12.77 4.89 -1.40
CA THR A 99 11.80 5.89 -0.92
C THR A 99 11.30 5.52 0.47
N THR A 100 11.58 6.38 1.44
CA THR A 100 11.03 6.31 2.79
C THR A 100 9.90 7.32 2.92
N ILE A 101 8.74 6.91 3.45
CA ILE A 101 7.59 7.79 3.69
C ILE A 101 7.03 7.53 5.07
N LYS A 102 6.89 8.59 5.87
CA LYS A 102 6.13 8.58 7.11
C LYS A 102 5.05 9.65 7.06
N ALA A 103 3.79 9.24 6.91
CA ALA A 103 2.65 10.15 6.86
C ALA A 103 1.76 10.01 8.09
N THR A 104 1.61 11.11 8.85
CA THR A 104 0.91 11.12 10.14
C THR A 104 -0.20 12.18 10.17
N GLY A 105 -1.37 11.81 10.66
CA GLY A 105 -2.53 12.69 10.79
C GLY A 105 -3.82 12.05 10.31
N ASN A 106 -4.95 12.64 10.69
CA ASN A 106 -6.25 12.17 10.22
C ASN A 106 -6.33 12.29 8.70
N ASN A 107 -6.91 11.31 8.01
CA ASN A 107 -7.06 11.31 6.56
C ASN A 107 -5.75 11.58 5.77
N ALA A 108 -4.58 11.34 6.37
CA ALA A 108 -3.30 11.41 5.70
C ALA A 108 -2.91 10.03 5.16
N TYR A 109 -2.37 10.00 3.94
CA TYR A 109 -1.91 8.79 3.28
C TYR A 109 -0.42 8.92 2.96
N ALA A 110 0.33 7.83 3.08
CA ALA A 110 1.70 7.79 2.57
C ALA A 110 1.70 8.04 1.06
N MET A 111 0.78 7.40 0.34
CA MET A 111 0.55 7.65 -1.09
C MET A 111 -0.94 7.77 -1.37
N TYR A 112 -1.34 8.81 -2.10
CA TYR A 112 -2.70 9.00 -2.57
C TYR A 112 -2.73 9.28 -4.07
N ALA A 113 -3.30 8.36 -4.85
CA ALA A 113 -3.57 8.58 -6.28
C ALA A 113 -5.07 8.83 -6.48
N TYR A 114 -5.43 10.02 -6.96
CA TYR A 114 -6.81 10.43 -7.11
C TYR A 114 -7.14 10.89 -8.52
N GLN A 115 -8.31 10.48 -9.02
CA GLN A 115 -8.82 10.73 -10.37
C GLN A 115 -8.08 9.95 -11.46
N SER A 116 -8.70 9.85 -12.63
CA SER A 116 -8.35 8.89 -13.70
C SER A 116 -7.00 9.10 -14.36
N LYS A 117 -6.26 10.13 -13.97
CA LYS A 117 -4.96 10.48 -14.51
C LYS A 117 -3.88 10.64 -13.45
N GLY A 118 -4.20 10.40 -12.18
CA GLY A 118 -3.23 10.33 -11.09
C GLY A 118 -2.53 8.97 -11.06
N LEU A 119 -1.20 8.98 -11.17
CA LEU A 119 -0.35 7.79 -11.19
C LEU A 119 0.82 7.97 -10.24
N ILE A 120 1.03 7.00 -9.36
CA ILE A 120 2.25 6.83 -8.57
C ILE A 120 2.83 5.47 -8.95
N ARG A 121 4.07 5.42 -9.46
CA ARG A 121 4.66 4.17 -9.94
C ARG A 121 6.14 4.02 -9.62
N SER A 122 6.59 2.78 -9.45
CA SER A 122 8.01 2.43 -9.59
C SER A 122 8.46 2.60 -11.04
N TRP A 123 9.63 3.22 -11.25
CA TRP A 123 9.99 3.72 -12.59
C TRP A 123 11.50 3.82 -12.82
N ASP A 124 11.97 3.46 -14.01
CA ASP A 124 13.38 3.63 -14.40
C ASP A 124 13.54 4.85 -15.32
N ALA A 125 14.44 5.75 -14.94
CA ALA A 125 14.65 7.01 -15.66
C ALA A 125 15.34 6.85 -17.02
N ALA A 126 16.15 5.81 -17.19
CA ALA A 126 16.91 5.58 -18.41
C ALA A 126 16.05 4.92 -19.49
N THR A 127 15.12 4.04 -19.10
CA THR A 127 14.29 3.27 -20.05
C THR A 127 12.84 3.76 -20.14
N ASP A 128 12.39 4.63 -19.23
CA ASP A 128 10.98 5.04 -19.07
C ASP A 128 10.02 3.83 -18.91
N THR A 129 10.46 2.82 -18.17
CA THR A 129 9.67 1.61 -17.91
C THR A 129 9.41 1.42 -16.43
N ALA A 130 8.58 0.43 -16.10
CA ALA A 130 8.49 -0.07 -14.73
C ALA A 130 9.90 -0.46 -14.23
N SER A 131 10.15 -0.18 -12.96
CA SER A 131 11.39 -0.50 -12.24
C SER A 131 11.04 -0.96 -10.84
N SER A 132 12.03 -1.08 -9.97
CA SER A 132 11.90 -1.41 -8.57
C SER A 132 12.72 -0.47 -7.68
N GLY A 133 12.47 -0.51 -6.39
CA GLY A 133 13.31 0.15 -5.38
C GLY A 133 12.97 -0.36 -3.98
N ILE A 134 13.81 -0.02 -3.01
CA ILE A 134 13.52 -0.32 -1.60
C ILE A 134 12.59 0.76 -1.06
N TYR A 135 11.39 0.37 -0.64
CA TYR A 135 10.40 1.29 -0.07
C TYR A 135 10.16 1.01 1.40
N ASP A 136 10.28 2.04 2.24
CA ASP A 136 9.97 1.99 3.67
C ASP A 136 8.80 2.94 3.95
N ILE A 137 7.60 2.39 4.07
CA ILE A 137 6.35 3.14 4.09
C ILE A 137 5.64 2.94 5.42
N GLU A 138 5.54 4.01 6.21
CA GLU A 138 4.69 4.11 7.40
C GLU A 138 3.51 5.04 7.12
N GLY A 139 2.33 4.45 6.91
CA GLY A 139 1.10 5.15 6.56
C GLY A 139 0.34 4.45 5.43
N ASN A 140 -0.91 4.85 5.22
CA ASN A 140 -1.81 4.13 4.32
C ASN A 140 -1.58 4.46 2.83
N LEU A 141 -1.85 3.51 1.95
CA LEU A 141 -1.96 3.71 0.51
C LEU A 141 -3.44 3.84 0.13
N TYR A 142 -3.78 4.86 -0.63
CA TYR A 142 -5.15 5.06 -1.12
C TYR A 142 -5.16 5.38 -2.60
N ALA A 143 -6.00 4.68 -3.36
CA ALA A 143 -6.29 5.03 -4.73
C ALA A 143 -7.80 5.17 -4.90
N ARG A 144 -8.26 6.19 -5.62
CA ARG A 144 -9.69 6.42 -5.83
C ARG A 144 -9.97 7.08 -7.18
N SER A 145 -11.16 6.82 -7.74
CA SER A 145 -11.64 7.43 -8.99
C SER A 145 -10.71 7.17 -10.18
N SER A 146 -10.33 5.91 -10.36
CA SER A 146 -9.39 5.44 -11.40
C SER A 146 -7.95 5.93 -11.26
N GLY A 147 -7.57 6.42 -10.08
CA GLY A 147 -6.16 6.63 -9.73
C GLY A 147 -5.40 5.29 -9.67
N ILE A 148 -4.08 5.34 -9.84
CA ILE A 148 -3.23 4.14 -9.88
C ILE A 148 -2.04 4.32 -8.95
N ILE A 149 -1.83 3.32 -8.09
CA ILE A 149 -0.56 3.08 -7.37
C ILE A 149 -0.02 1.74 -7.88
N ASP A 150 1.19 1.75 -8.43
CA ASP A 150 1.82 0.56 -9.01
C ASP A 150 3.25 0.42 -8.51
N LEU A 151 3.47 -0.44 -7.51
CA LEU A 151 4.74 -0.52 -6.80
C LEU A 151 5.37 -1.89 -7.00
N THR A 152 6.63 -1.88 -7.44
CA THR A 152 7.53 -3.01 -7.36
C THR A 152 8.59 -2.71 -6.31
N MET A 153 8.58 -3.50 -5.24
CA MET A 153 9.39 -3.33 -4.05
C MET A 153 10.51 -4.38 -4.06
N ASP A 154 11.74 -3.94 -3.86
CA ASP A 154 12.93 -4.79 -3.76
C ASP A 154 13.13 -5.36 -2.34
N ASP A 155 14.05 -6.31 -2.21
CA ASP A 155 14.41 -6.94 -0.93
C ASP A 155 14.78 -5.89 0.13
N GLY A 156 14.16 -6.02 1.31
CA GLY A 156 14.30 -5.11 2.44
C GLY A 156 13.24 -3.99 2.48
N SER A 157 12.20 -4.06 1.64
CA SER A 157 11.11 -3.10 1.67
C SER A 157 10.15 -3.36 2.83
N GLN A 158 9.72 -2.29 3.49
CA GLN A 158 8.79 -2.34 4.61
C GLN A 158 7.54 -1.53 4.29
N PHE A 159 6.37 -2.09 4.58
CA PHE A 159 5.11 -1.36 4.48
C PHE A 159 4.28 -1.61 5.74
N VAL A 160 4.02 -0.55 6.51
CA VAL A 160 3.16 -0.57 7.69
C VAL A 160 1.95 0.30 7.42
N GLY A 161 0.78 -0.32 7.22
CA GLY A 161 -0.44 0.40 6.90
C GLY A 161 -1.51 -0.42 6.19
N ILE A 162 -2.54 0.28 5.76
CA ILE A 162 -3.65 -0.23 4.95
C ILE A 162 -3.41 0.15 3.49
N ALA A 163 -3.77 -0.74 2.56
CA ALA A 163 -3.91 -0.40 1.15
C ALA A 163 -5.38 -0.43 0.76
N ASN A 164 -5.89 0.64 0.13
CA ASN A 164 -7.29 0.70 -0.32
C ASN A 164 -7.37 1.21 -1.77
N SER A 165 -7.63 0.31 -2.71
CA SER A 165 -7.80 0.61 -4.14
C SER A 165 -9.21 1.05 -4.53
N SER A 166 -10.13 1.19 -3.57
CA SER A 166 -11.56 1.50 -3.79
C SER A 166 -12.28 0.60 -4.81
N GLN A 167 -11.72 -0.56 -5.18
CA GLN A 167 -12.27 -1.40 -6.23
C GLN A 167 -13.58 -2.10 -5.85
N LEU A 168 -13.88 -2.19 -4.56
CA LEU A 168 -15.14 -2.72 -4.05
C LEU A 168 -16.28 -1.69 -4.06
N GLU A 169 -16.03 -0.45 -4.48
CA GLU A 169 -17.08 0.56 -4.64
C GLU A 169 -18.15 0.11 -5.66
N ASN A 170 -19.41 0.41 -5.37
CA ASN A 170 -20.53 0.11 -6.26
C ASN A 170 -20.49 0.94 -7.54
N THR A 171 -20.00 2.18 -7.46
CA THR A 171 -19.86 3.07 -8.62
C THR A 171 -18.53 2.82 -9.32
N THR A 172 -18.59 2.33 -10.56
CA THR A 172 -17.41 1.96 -11.37
C THR A 172 -16.40 3.10 -11.52
N SER A 173 -16.87 4.35 -11.68
CA SER A 173 -16.01 5.53 -11.80
C SER A 173 -15.29 5.93 -10.51
N LEU A 174 -15.60 5.28 -9.37
CA LEU A 174 -14.91 5.47 -8.10
C LEU A 174 -13.83 4.42 -7.86
N ARG A 175 -13.84 3.30 -8.60
CA ARG A 175 -12.87 2.21 -8.49
C ARG A 175 -11.50 2.66 -9.01
N ALA A 176 -10.44 2.21 -8.37
CA ALA A 176 -9.07 2.58 -8.70
C ALA A 176 -8.17 1.33 -8.74
N THR A 177 -6.85 1.51 -8.70
CA THR A 177 -5.90 0.39 -8.80
C THR A 177 -4.76 0.55 -7.82
N ILE A 178 -4.47 -0.53 -7.09
CA ILE A 178 -3.24 -0.68 -6.30
C ILE A 178 -2.63 -2.04 -6.65
N ASN A 179 -1.51 -2.04 -7.35
CA ASN A 179 -0.73 -3.25 -7.61
C ASN A 179 0.51 -3.24 -6.72
N LEU A 180 0.75 -4.35 -6.01
CA LEU A 180 1.92 -4.50 -5.15
C LEU A 180 2.69 -5.77 -5.55
N ASN A 181 3.96 -5.61 -5.89
CA ASN A 181 4.92 -6.70 -6.04
C ASN A 181 6.01 -6.53 -4.98
N MET A 182 6.08 -7.41 -3.99
CA MET A 182 7.07 -7.37 -2.93
C MET A 182 8.05 -8.53 -3.08
N ASN A 183 9.32 -8.20 -3.26
CA ASN A 183 10.38 -9.17 -3.47
C ASN A 183 11.31 -9.24 -2.26
N GLY A 184 11.88 -10.41 -2.02
CA GLY A 184 12.95 -10.63 -1.06
C GLY A 184 12.48 -11.04 0.33
N ALA A 185 13.31 -11.88 0.98
CA ALA A 185 13.02 -12.45 2.29
C ALA A 185 13.02 -11.41 3.43
N ASN A 186 13.61 -10.24 3.21
CA ASN A 186 13.63 -9.15 4.17
C ASN A 186 12.48 -8.15 3.96
N SER A 187 11.59 -8.40 2.99
CA SER A 187 10.45 -7.52 2.74
C SER A 187 9.22 -7.95 3.54
N GLU A 188 8.57 -7.01 4.22
CA GLU A 188 7.35 -7.27 4.98
C GLU A 188 6.30 -6.16 4.81
N TRP A 189 5.06 -6.56 4.52
CA TRP A 189 3.87 -5.75 4.73
C TRP A 189 3.23 -6.11 6.08
N THR A 190 3.32 -5.21 7.05
CA THR A 190 2.54 -5.25 8.28
C THR A 190 1.19 -4.55 8.06
N MET A 191 0.16 -5.34 7.76
CA MET A 191 -1.18 -4.84 7.45
C MET A 191 -1.95 -4.48 8.73
N THR A 192 -2.26 -3.20 8.90
CA THR A 192 -2.83 -2.68 10.16
C THR A 192 -4.36 -2.64 10.19
N GLY A 193 -5.03 -2.98 9.08
CA GLY A 193 -6.48 -3.06 8.98
C GLY A 193 -6.95 -3.65 7.66
N ASN A 194 -8.27 -3.74 7.49
CA ASN A 194 -8.87 -4.26 6.25
C ASN A 194 -8.34 -3.54 5.02
N SER A 195 -7.87 -4.30 4.04
CA SER A 195 -7.20 -3.77 2.85
C SER A 195 -7.80 -4.36 1.58
N VAL A 196 -7.73 -3.58 0.50
CA VAL A 196 -8.16 -3.96 -0.84
C VAL A 196 -7.08 -3.57 -1.85
N VAL A 197 -6.52 -4.58 -2.52
CA VAL A 197 -5.54 -4.41 -3.60
C VAL A 197 -6.04 -5.03 -4.90
N SER A 198 -5.53 -4.55 -6.02
CA SER A 198 -5.88 -5.04 -7.34
C SER A 198 -5.14 -6.31 -7.69
N THR A 199 -3.83 -6.33 -7.47
CA THR A 199 -2.99 -7.51 -7.60
C THR A 199 -1.96 -7.52 -6.48
N LEU A 200 -1.59 -8.71 -6.05
CA LEU A 200 -0.55 -8.90 -5.03
C LEU A 200 0.39 -10.02 -5.45
N THR A 201 1.67 -9.70 -5.54
CA THR A 201 2.76 -10.68 -5.68
C THR A 201 3.65 -10.61 -4.46
N LEU A 202 3.86 -11.75 -3.80
CA LEU A 202 4.82 -11.91 -2.71
C LEU A 202 5.86 -12.93 -3.15
N ASN A 203 7.08 -12.48 -3.41
CA ASN A 203 8.21 -13.32 -3.79
C ASN A 203 9.22 -13.34 -2.65
N GLN A 204 9.20 -14.40 -1.84
CA GLN A 204 9.90 -14.56 -0.56
C GLN A 204 9.48 -13.56 0.54
N ALA A 205 8.63 -12.59 0.21
CA ALA A 205 8.17 -11.56 1.12
C ALA A 205 7.13 -12.06 2.12
N THR A 206 7.03 -11.34 3.24
CA THR A 206 6.05 -11.60 4.30
C THR A 206 4.87 -10.63 4.20
N LEU A 207 3.64 -11.15 4.31
CA LEU A 207 2.46 -10.38 4.66
C LEU A 207 2.04 -10.78 6.08
N ARG A 208 2.10 -9.82 7.01
CA ARG A 208 1.71 -9.99 8.40
C ARG A 208 0.49 -9.16 8.72
N TYR A 209 -0.55 -9.80 9.21
CA TYR A 209 -1.72 -9.11 9.75
C TYR A 209 -1.36 -8.64 11.16
N SER A 210 -1.41 -7.34 11.42
CA SER A 210 -1.02 -6.81 12.72
C SER A 210 -1.95 -7.34 13.81
N ALA A 211 -1.34 -7.86 14.88
CA ALA A 211 -2.04 -8.29 16.09
C ALA A 211 -2.56 -7.10 16.92
N ASP A 212 -2.14 -5.87 16.60
CA ASP A 212 -2.58 -4.68 17.30
C ASP A 212 -4.09 -4.52 17.18
N GLY A 213 -4.73 -4.38 18.34
CA GLY A 213 -6.17 -4.22 18.47
C GLY A 213 -6.98 -5.49 18.21
N VAL A 214 -6.37 -6.66 17.95
CA VAL A 214 -7.09 -7.92 17.78
C VAL A 214 -7.54 -8.47 19.14
N SER A 215 -8.78 -8.92 19.22
CA SER A 215 -9.41 -9.46 20.43
C SER A 215 -10.05 -10.81 20.16
N ARG A 216 -9.79 -11.79 21.03
CA ARG A 216 -10.43 -13.12 20.95
C ARG A 216 -11.96 -13.09 21.12
N ASP A 217 -12.50 -12.01 21.67
CA ASP A 217 -13.92 -11.89 22.01
C ASP A 217 -14.69 -10.98 21.02
N ASP A 218 -14.04 -10.51 19.95
CA ASP A 218 -14.63 -9.61 18.96
C ASP A 218 -14.10 -9.89 17.55
N GLU A 219 -14.90 -10.61 16.75
CA GLU A 219 -14.62 -10.95 15.35
C GLU A 219 -14.27 -9.71 14.50
N SER A 220 -14.87 -8.55 14.80
CA SER A 220 -14.69 -7.34 14.00
C SER A 220 -13.27 -6.73 14.08
N THR A 221 -12.47 -7.21 15.03
CA THR A 221 -11.08 -6.78 15.22
C THR A 221 -10.08 -7.54 14.33
N PHE A 222 -10.50 -8.69 13.79
CA PHE A 222 -9.76 -9.43 12.77
C PHE A 222 -9.88 -8.72 11.43
N LYS A 223 -8.86 -8.94 10.60
CA LYS A 223 -8.62 -8.17 9.39
C LYS A 223 -8.78 -9.07 8.18
N THR A 224 -9.28 -8.46 7.11
CA THR A 224 -9.44 -9.09 5.80
C THR A 224 -8.63 -8.34 4.77
N LEU A 225 -7.80 -9.08 4.03
CA LEU A 225 -7.25 -8.61 2.77
C LEU A 225 -8.13 -9.12 1.64
N THR A 226 -8.59 -8.23 0.77
CA THR A 226 -9.21 -8.60 -0.50
C THR A 226 -8.27 -8.26 -1.66
N VAL A 227 -7.85 -9.28 -2.40
CA VAL A 227 -7.17 -9.15 -3.69
C VAL A 227 -8.24 -9.30 -4.78
N VAL A 228 -8.53 -8.21 -5.49
CA VAL A 228 -9.63 -8.18 -6.47
C VAL A 228 -9.29 -8.92 -7.76
N GLY A 229 -8.02 -8.92 -8.15
CA GLY A 229 -7.48 -9.73 -9.22
C GLY A 229 -6.72 -10.92 -8.66
N ASN A 230 -5.52 -11.14 -9.17
CA ASN A 230 -4.75 -12.34 -8.88
C ASN A 230 -3.79 -12.15 -7.71
N TYR A 231 -3.57 -13.24 -6.97
CA TYR A 231 -2.55 -13.37 -5.94
C TYR A 231 -1.49 -14.38 -6.40
N THR A 232 -0.22 -14.01 -6.29
CA THR A 232 0.90 -14.92 -6.58
C THR A 232 1.86 -14.96 -5.40
N GLY A 233 2.07 -16.15 -4.84
CA GLY A 233 3.09 -16.42 -3.84
C GLY A 233 4.27 -17.16 -4.45
N THR A 234 5.50 -16.86 -4.06
CA THR A 234 6.68 -17.67 -4.38
C THR A 234 7.53 -17.73 -3.13
N ASP A 235 7.50 -18.84 -2.41
CA ASP A 235 8.09 -18.97 -1.08
C ASP A 235 7.66 -17.83 -0.12
N ALA A 236 6.45 -17.31 -0.30
CA ALA A 236 5.90 -16.23 0.52
C ALA A 236 5.58 -16.71 1.93
N LEU A 237 5.45 -15.78 2.88
CA LEU A 237 4.91 -16.05 4.21
C LEU A 237 3.68 -15.18 4.48
N LEU A 238 2.56 -15.83 4.81
CA LEU A 238 1.34 -15.20 5.26
C LEU A 238 1.20 -15.45 6.77
N VAL A 239 1.19 -14.40 7.58
CA VAL A 239 1.01 -14.48 9.04
C VAL A 239 -0.34 -13.89 9.43
N LEU A 240 -1.20 -14.75 9.98
CA LEU A 240 -2.59 -14.45 10.34
C LEU A 240 -2.77 -14.55 11.86
N ASN A 241 -3.68 -13.77 12.40
CA ASN A 241 -4.16 -13.93 13.76
C ASN A 241 -5.42 -14.80 13.76
N THR A 242 -5.48 -15.76 14.67
CA THR A 242 -6.62 -16.69 14.79
C THR A 242 -6.88 -17.02 16.24
N VAL A 243 -8.16 -17.17 16.62
CA VAL A 243 -8.55 -17.86 17.85
C VAL A 243 -8.56 -19.36 17.54
N LEU A 244 -7.66 -20.17 18.09
CA LEU A 244 -7.60 -21.59 17.78
C LEU A 244 -8.63 -22.40 18.59
N GLU A 245 -9.87 -22.42 18.11
CA GLU A 245 -10.98 -23.22 18.64
C GLU A 245 -11.47 -24.23 17.57
N GLY A 246 -12.73 -24.17 17.14
CA GLY A 246 -13.33 -25.03 16.10
C GLY A 246 -13.55 -24.31 14.77
N ASP A 247 -14.40 -24.85 13.90
CA ASP A 247 -14.65 -24.31 12.55
C ASP A 247 -15.08 -22.81 12.54
N ASP A 248 -15.83 -22.38 13.57
CA ASP A 248 -16.36 -21.00 13.69
C ASP A 248 -15.37 -20.01 14.34
N SER A 249 -14.09 -20.36 14.39
CA SER A 249 -13.05 -19.54 15.00
C SER A 249 -12.90 -18.18 14.32
N PHE A 250 -12.81 -17.12 15.12
CA PHE A 250 -12.46 -15.80 14.60
C PHE A 250 -11.02 -15.81 14.06
N THR A 251 -10.86 -15.33 12.84
CA THR A 251 -9.58 -15.34 12.15
C THR A 251 -9.46 -14.20 11.18
N ASP A 252 -8.23 -13.78 10.96
CA ASP A 252 -7.87 -12.99 9.79
C ASP A 252 -8.12 -13.81 8.51
N LYS A 253 -8.46 -13.12 7.42
CA LYS A 253 -8.76 -13.76 6.12
C LYS A 253 -8.02 -13.13 4.95
N LEU A 254 -7.63 -13.96 3.99
CA LEU A 254 -7.26 -13.58 2.64
C LEU A 254 -8.38 -13.98 1.68
N ILE A 255 -8.95 -13.02 0.96
CA ILE A 255 -9.94 -13.26 -0.09
C ILE A 255 -9.31 -12.89 -1.44
N VAL A 256 -9.28 -13.83 -2.39
CA VAL A 256 -8.78 -13.61 -3.75
C VAL A 256 -9.94 -13.80 -4.72
N LYS A 257 -10.34 -12.71 -5.39
CA LYS A 257 -11.46 -12.75 -6.34
C LYS A 257 -11.05 -13.24 -7.73
N GLY A 258 -9.76 -13.13 -8.06
CA GLY A 258 -9.18 -13.73 -9.24
C GLY A 258 -8.52 -15.07 -8.93
N ASP A 259 -7.43 -15.35 -9.65
CA ASP A 259 -6.72 -16.62 -9.56
C ASP A 259 -5.59 -16.56 -8.51
N THR A 260 -5.28 -17.72 -7.93
CA THR A 260 -4.06 -17.91 -7.12
C THR A 260 -3.04 -18.76 -7.87
N SER A 261 -1.75 -18.49 -7.65
CA SER A 261 -0.67 -19.32 -8.18
C SER A 261 0.56 -19.35 -7.26
N GLY A 262 1.39 -20.38 -7.44
CA GLY A 262 2.65 -20.56 -6.72
C GLY A 262 2.49 -21.14 -5.30
N ASN A 263 3.34 -20.73 -4.37
CA ASN A 263 3.37 -21.29 -3.00
C ASN A 263 3.51 -20.22 -1.91
N THR A 264 2.74 -20.41 -0.86
CA THR A 264 2.70 -19.54 0.32
C THR A 264 2.75 -20.40 1.59
N ASN A 265 3.67 -20.08 2.47
CA ASN A 265 3.73 -20.59 3.83
C ASN A 265 2.75 -19.82 4.72
N VAL A 266 2.12 -20.48 5.67
CA VAL A 266 1.09 -19.91 6.56
C VAL A 266 1.55 -20.02 8.01
N GLY A 267 1.82 -18.90 8.65
CA GLY A 267 2.03 -18.80 10.09
C GLY A 267 0.74 -18.36 10.78
N ILE A 268 0.38 -19.02 11.87
CA ILE A 268 -0.74 -18.61 12.71
C ILE A 268 -0.23 -18.06 14.04
N ASN A 269 -0.64 -16.84 14.34
CA ASN A 269 -0.51 -16.24 15.65
C ASN A 269 -1.81 -16.52 16.44
N ASN A 270 -1.69 -17.36 17.47
CA ASN A 270 -2.83 -17.74 18.29
C ASN A 270 -3.18 -16.61 19.28
N ILE A 271 -4.32 -15.94 19.10
CA ILE A 271 -4.81 -14.85 19.97
C ILE A 271 -5.67 -15.39 21.13
N GLY A 272 -5.92 -16.69 21.18
CA GLY A 272 -6.70 -17.35 22.22
C GLY A 272 -7.33 -18.64 21.70
N GLY A 273 -7.97 -19.40 22.58
CA GLY A 273 -8.51 -20.71 22.23
C GLY A 273 -7.59 -21.84 22.68
N VAL A 274 -8.22 -22.92 23.10
CA VAL A 274 -7.56 -24.08 23.73
C VAL A 274 -7.51 -25.30 22.79
N GLY A 275 -7.91 -25.10 21.54
CA GLY A 275 -8.22 -26.15 20.58
C GLY A 275 -9.63 -26.71 20.80
N ASP A 276 -10.34 -26.97 19.70
CA ASP A 276 -11.55 -27.79 19.66
C ASP A 276 -11.51 -28.71 18.43
N LEU A 277 -12.42 -29.69 18.37
CA LEU A 277 -12.62 -30.50 17.19
C LEU A 277 -13.18 -29.63 16.06
N ALA A 278 -12.40 -29.50 14.99
CA ALA A 278 -12.82 -28.91 13.74
C ALA A 278 -13.29 -30.02 12.78
N LEU A 279 -14.46 -29.84 12.14
CA LEU A 279 -14.94 -30.76 11.11
C LEU A 279 -14.29 -30.42 9.77
N ASN A 280 -14.30 -29.13 9.42
CA ASN A 280 -13.75 -28.62 8.16
C ASN A 280 -12.43 -27.88 8.36
N GLY A 281 -12.13 -27.45 9.59
CA GLY A 281 -11.02 -26.55 9.87
C GLY A 281 -11.44 -25.09 9.86
N ILE A 282 -10.52 -24.22 10.23
CA ILE A 282 -10.70 -22.76 10.21
C ILE A 282 -10.35 -22.25 8.82
N GLU A 283 -11.31 -21.66 8.11
CA GLU A 283 -11.10 -21.09 6.79
C GLU A 283 -10.35 -19.74 6.88
N ILE A 284 -9.15 -19.71 6.31
CA ILE A 284 -8.27 -18.52 6.31
C ILE A 284 -8.04 -17.92 4.91
N VAL A 285 -8.32 -18.69 3.87
CA VAL A 285 -8.14 -18.28 2.47
C VAL A 285 -9.38 -18.67 1.68
N ASP A 286 -9.97 -17.69 1.00
CA ASP A 286 -11.08 -17.85 0.06
C ASP A 286 -10.63 -17.44 -1.34
N VAL A 287 -10.94 -18.25 -2.34
CA VAL A 287 -10.54 -18.03 -3.75
C VAL A 287 -11.76 -18.21 -4.66
N GLU A 288 -12.20 -17.13 -5.29
CA GLU A 288 -13.35 -17.14 -6.19
C GLU A 288 -12.97 -17.59 -7.62
N GLY A 289 -11.70 -17.43 -8.01
CA GLY A 289 -11.16 -17.84 -9.31
C GLY A 289 -10.50 -19.22 -9.32
N VAL A 290 -9.54 -19.42 -10.23
CA VAL A 290 -8.75 -20.66 -10.28
C VAL A 290 -7.79 -20.71 -9.10
N SER A 291 -7.88 -21.79 -8.30
CA SER A 291 -7.07 -21.96 -7.09
C SER A 291 -5.87 -22.88 -7.33
N ASP A 292 -4.94 -22.46 -8.19
CA ASP A 292 -3.72 -23.22 -8.51
C ASP A 292 -2.56 -22.92 -7.52
N GLY A 293 -2.73 -21.95 -6.63
CA GLY A 293 -1.79 -21.63 -5.57
C GLY A 293 -1.90 -22.60 -4.38
N THR A 294 -0.76 -22.88 -3.74
CA THR A 294 -0.70 -23.73 -2.54
C THR A 294 -0.46 -22.92 -1.28
N PHE A 295 -1.18 -23.25 -0.21
CA PHE A 295 -1.02 -22.67 1.12
C PHE A 295 -0.62 -23.78 2.10
N THR A 296 0.57 -23.69 2.68
CA THR A 296 1.16 -24.75 3.51
C THR A 296 1.55 -24.22 4.88
N LYS A 297 1.38 -25.00 5.95
CA LYS A 297 1.67 -24.53 7.31
C LYS A 297 3.17 -24.28 7.51
N ALA A 298 3.52 -23.12 8.04
CA ALA A 298 4.87 -22.74 8.44
C ALA A 298 5.19 -23.32 9.83
N GLY A 299 5.49 -24.61 9.89
CA GLY A 299 5.78 -25.29 11.16
C GLY A 299 4.53 -25.65 11.97
N ARG A 300 4.70 -25.86 13.28
CA ARG A 300 3.62 -26.31 14.18
C ARG A 300 2.72 -25.14 14.58
N ILE A 301 1.41 -25.34 14.45
CA ILE A 301 0.38 -24.42 14.97
C ILE A 301 -0.11 -25.02 16.30
N VAL A 302 0.11 -24.33 17.41
CA VAL A 302 -0.17 -24.87 18.76
C VAL A 302 -1.34 -24.15 19.40
N ALA A 303 -2.37 -24.92 19.78
CA ALA A 303 -3.51 -24.48 20.56
C ALA A 303 -3.53 -25.23 21.89
N GLY A 304 -3.04 -24.61 22.97
CA GLY A 304 -2.97 -25.30 24.27
C GLY A 304 -2.22 -26.63 24.22
N GLY A 305 -2.86 -27.73 24.65
CA GLY A 305 -2.30 -29.09 24.67
C GLY A 305 -2.46 -29.88 23.37
N TYR A 306 -3.03 -29.30 22.32
CA TYR A 306 -3.29 -29.95 21.03
C TYR A 306 -2.37 -29.41 19.94
N ASP A 307 -1.91 -30.32 19.08
CA ASP A 307 -1.13 -30.04 17.86
C ASP A 307 -2.11 -30.12 16.67
N LEU A 308 -2.20 -29.06 15.85
CA LEU A 308 -3.17 -28.95 14.75
C LEU A 308 -2.50 -28.85 13.39
#